data_AF-A0AAV1ZYN6-F1
#
_entry.id   AF-A0AAV1ZYN6-F1
#
_cell.length_a   1.000
_cell.length_b   1.000
_cell.length_c   1.000
_cell.angle_alpha   90.00
_cell.angle_beta   90.00
_cell.angle_gamma   90.00
#
_symmetry.space_group_name_H-M   'P 1'
#
loop_
_entity.id
_entity.type
_entity.pdbx_description
1 polymer ?
#
loop_
_entity_poly.entity_id
_entity_poly.type
_entity_poly.pdbx_seq_one_letter_code
_entity_poly.pdbx_strand_id
1 'polypeptide(L)'
;MDYVICIRKEPGFCSITYQLSSEGRSVAPFAVGALPGATNTATTLTGPVAAECHDDYVLFTGIRVCSGRVSPTAAPNRPTREPNVTSTYILTDATPGPFLVRFVSNGLRNARGFHFTYRQNPCK
;
A
#
# COMPACT_ATOMS: atom_id res chain seq x y z
N MET A 1 -9.96 9.17 -10.70
CA MET A 1 -9.40 8.12 -11.57
C MET A 1 -9.62 6.78 -10.91
N ASP A 2 -9.95 5.76 -11.70
CA ASP A 2 -10.23 4.42 -11.18
C ASP A 2 -9.80 3.40 -12.23
N TYR A 3 -8.79 2.58 -11.92
CA TYR A 3 -8.32 1.56 -12.84
C TYR A 3 -7.85 0.31 -12.11
N VAL A 4 -7.83 -0.81 -12.83
CA VAL A 4 -7.45 -2.12 -12.32
C VAL A 4 -6.26 -2.66 -13.10
N ILE A 5 -5.27 -3.16 -12.36
CA ILE A 5 -4.16 -3.97 -12.86
C ILE A 5 -4.56 -5.43 -12.68
N CYS A 6 -4.69 -6.15 -13.80
CA CYS A 6 -5.01 -7.56 -13.81
C CYS A 6 -3.72 -8.37 -14.01
N ILE A 7 -3.39 -9.24 -13.06
CA ILE A 7 -2.24 -10.13 -13.16
C ILE A 7 -2.76 -11.55 -13.40
N ARG A 8 -2.37 -12.14 -14.53
CA ARG A 8 -2.73 -13.51 -14.89
C ARG A 8 -2.12 -14.49 -13.88
N LYS A 9 -2.95 -15.38 -13.35
CA LYS A 9 -2.48 -16.51 -12.54
C LYS A 9 -1.96 -17.60 -13.47
N GLU A 10 -0.68 -17.95 -13.34
CA GLU A 10 -0.07 -18.99 -14.16
C GLU A 10 -0.39 -20.38 -13.61
N PRO A 11 -0.46 -21.42 -14.47
CA PRO A 11 -0.65 -22.80 -14.03
C PRO A 11 0.41 -23.22 -13.00
N GLY A 12 -0.02 -23.93 -11.96
CA GLY A 12 0.88 -24.39 -10.88
C GLY A 12 1.15 -23.35 -9.78
N PHE A 13 0.60 -22.13 -9.89
CA PHE A 13 0.68 -21.11 -8.85
C PHE A 13 -0.63 -21.00 -8.07
N CYS A 14 -0.55 -20.82 -6.76
CA CYS A 14 -1.71 -20.79 -5.86
C CYS A 14 -1.97 -19.42 -5.24
N SER A 15 -0.95 -18.57 -5.14
CA SER A 15 -1.07 -17.21 -4.59
C SER A 15 -0.11 -16.24 -5.25
N ILE A 16 -0.24 -14.95 -4.93
CA ILE A 16 0.68 -13.88 -5.33
C ILE A 16 1.07 -13.06 -4.10
N THR A 17 2.35 -12.72 -3.99
CA THR A 17 2.86 -11.83 -2.96
C THR A 17 3.24 -10.49 -3.59
N TYR A 18 2.74 -9.40 -3.00
CA TYR A 18 3.07 -8.03 -3.35
C TYR A 18 4.05 -7.47 -2.31
N GLN A 19 5.10 -6.81 -2.78
CA GLN A 19 6.02 -6.08 -1.94
C GLN A 19 5.87 -4.58 -2.24
N LEU A 20 5.34 -3.85 -1.26
CA LEU A 20 4.92 -2.46 -1.40
C LEU A 20 6.01 -1.46 -0.97
N SER A 21 6.92 -1.89 -0.10
CA SER A 21 8.16 -1.16 0.19
C SER A 21 9.25 -2.10 0.70
N SER A 22 10.50 -1.64 0.63
CA SER A 22 11.63 -2.29 1.30
C SER A 22 11.74 -1.75 2.73
N GLU A 23 12.01 -2.62 3.71
CA GLU A 23 12.20 -2.31 5.12
C GLU A 23 13.33 -1.30 5.34
N GLY A 24 13.06 0.00 5.12
CA GLY A 24 13.97 1.09 5.43
C GLY A 24 15.04 1.43 4.38
N ARG A 25 15.03 0.82 3.17
CA ARG A 25 15.89 1.27 2.06
C ARG A 25 15.05 1.68 0.84
N SER A 26 15.05 2.98 0.57
CA SER A 26 14.36 3.66 -0.53
C SER A 26 14.65 3.04 -1.88
N VAL A 27 13.68 2.32 -2.45
CA VAL A 27 13.61 2.11 -3.92
C VAL A 27 12.17 2.16 -4.44
N ALA A 28 11.14 1.95 -3.61
CA ALA A 28 9.74 1.99 -4.05
C ALA A 28 8.96 3.08 -3.30
N PRO A 29 8.68 4.25 -3.90
CA PRO A 29 7.83 5.23 -3.24
C PRO A 29 6.39 4.70 -3.16
N PHE A 30 5.84 4.65 -1.95
CA PHE A 30 4.41 4.48 -1.73
C PHE A 30 3.84 5.79 -1.17
N ALA A 31 3.37 6.63 -2.07
CA ALA A 31 2.84 7.97 -1.83
C ALA A 31 1.44 8.06 -2.47
N VAL A 32 0.46 7.44 -1.83
CA VAL A 32 -0.94 7.40 -2.27
C VAL A 32 -1.80 7.98 -1.17
N GLY A 33 -2.48 9.09 -1.46
CA GLY A 33 -3.28 9.79 -0.47
C GLY A 33 -2.50 10.24 0.76
N ALA A 34 -3.23 10.83 1.69
CA ALA A 34 -2.73 11.14 3.01
C ALA A 34 -3.86 10.88 4.01
N LEU A 35 -3.52 10.40 5.21
CA LEU A 35 -4.51 10.17 6.25
C LEU A 35 -5.19 11.49 6.66
N PRO A 36 -6.46 11.49 7.06
CA PRO A 36 -7.15 12.70 7.52
C PRO A 36 -6.34 13.40 8.62
N GLY A 37 -6.00 14.69 8.43
CA GLY A 37 -5.12 15.44 9.34
C GLY A 37 -3.63 15.39 8.97
N ALA A 38 -3.29 14.81 7.82
CA ALA A 38 -1.96 14.87 7.23
C ALA A 38 -1.66 16.21 6.54
N THR A 39 -0.76 17.02 7.11
CA THR A 39 -0.18 18.18 6.43
C THR A 39 0.75 17.70 5.31
N ASN A 40 0.56 18.23 4.10
CA ASN A 40 1.28 17.90 2.86
C ASN A 40 2.78 18.29 2.85
N THR A 41 3.46 18.28 3.99
CA THR A 41 4.92 18.36 4.01
C THR A 41 5.47 17.00 3.61
N ALA A 42 5.87 16.90 2.33
CA ALA A 42 6.33 15.71 1.60
C ALA A 42 7.52 14.94 2.20
N THR A 43 7.96 15.29 3.41
CA THR A 43 9.16 14.79 4.11
C THR A 43 8.88 13.73 5.18
N THR A 44 7.63 13.31 5.43
CA THR A 44 7.31 12.33 6.51
C THR A 44 6.39 11.16 6.11
N LEU A 45 6.21 10.90 4.80
CA LEU A 45 5.51 9.70 4.33
C LEU A 45 6.43 8.48 4.49
N THR A 46 5.96 7.45 5.19
CA THR A 46 6.83 6.39 5.75
C THR A 46 6.42 4.98 5.34
N GLY A 47 5.62 4.91 4.27
CA GLY A 47 5.33 3.68 3.58
C GLY A 47 3.84 3.33 3.56
N PRO A 48 3.53 2.17 2.97
CA PRO A 48 2.18 1.67 2.82
C PRO A 48 1.59 1.25 4.17
N VAL A 49 0.37 1.72 4.44
CA VAL A 49 -0.41 1.30 5.59
C VAL A 49 -1.81 0.88 5.17
N ALA A 50 -2.33 -0.17 5.80
CA ALA A 50 -3.74 -0.53 5.71
C ALA A 50 -4.55 0.41 6.59
N ALA A 51 -5.43 1.20 5.98
CA ALA A 51 -6.26 2.20 6.64
C ALA A 51 -7.49 2.56 5.78
N GLU A 52 -8.48 3.21 6.40
CA GLU A 52 -9.66 3.73 5.70
C GLU A 52 -9.37 5.09 5.06
N CYS A 53 -8.69 5.05 3.92
CA CYS A 53 -8.37 6.25 3.15
C CYS A 53 -9.52 6.54 2.18
N HIS A 54 -10.20 7.68 2.36
CA HIS A 54 -11.42 8.03 1.62
C HIS A 54 -11.15 8.46 0.18
N ASP A 55 -10.07 9.22 -0.05
CA ASP A 55 -9.80 9.90 -1.31
C ASP A 55 -9.01 9.02 -2.29
N ASP A 56 -7.77 8.70 -1.91
CA ASP A 56 -6.81 7.98 -2.75
C ASP A 56 -6.34 6.71 -2.02
N TYR A 57 -6.44 5.57 -2.69
CA TYR A 57 -5.98 4.29 -2.16
C TYR A 57 -5.67 3.27 -3.26
N VAL A 58 -4.83 2.30 -2.91
CA VAL A 58 -4.63 1.07 -3.69
C VAL A 58 -5.29 -0.08 -2.95
N LEU A 59 -6.08 -0.88 -3.65
CA LEU A 59 -6.72 -2.08 -3.13
C LEU A 59 -5.91 -3.32 -3.52
N PHE A 60 -5.44 -4.05 -2.53
CA PHE A 60 -4.82 -5.38 -2.69
C PHE A 60 -5.65 -6.37 -1.89
N THR A 61 -6.13 -7.47 -2.48
CA THR A 61 -6.88 -8.52 -1.75
C THR A 61 -8.01 -7.95 -0.85
N GLY A 62 -8.70 -6.90 -1.31
CA GLY A 62 -9.76 -6.22 -0.55
C GLY A 62 -9.28 -5.25 0.54
N ILE A 63 -7.97 -5.13 0.79
CA ILE A 63 -7.37 -4.22 1.76
C ILE A 63 -7.06 -2.89 1.06
N ARG A 64 -7.58 -1.79 1.61
CA ARG A 64 -7.21 -0.43 1.16
C ARG A 64 -5.90 -0.01 1.80
N VAL A 65 -4.97 0.41 0.95
CA VAL A 65 -3.63 0.85 1.34
C VAL A 65 -3.41 2.27 0.87
N CYS A 66 -2.96 3.13 1.77
CA CYS A 66 -2.51 4.50 1.47
C CYS A 66 -1.24 4.83 2.26
N SER A 67 -0.75 6.06 2.20
CA SER A 67 0.50 6.45 2.86
C SER A 67 0.34 6.76 4.35
N GLY A 68 1.17 6.13 5.18
CA GLY A 68 1.24 6.39 6.62
C GLY A 68 2.27 7.45 7.02
N ARG A 69 2.14 7.94 8.27
CA ARG A 69 3.08 8.84 8.95
C ARG A 69 3.98 8.06 9.93
N VAL A 70 5.27 8.37 9.94
CA VAL A 70 6.19 8.06 11.04
C VAL A 70 7.01 9.32 11.24
N SER A 71 6.88 9.92 12.42
CA SER A 71 7.67 11.10 12.77
C SER A 71 9.16 10.70 12.80
N PRO A 72 10.07 11.45 12.16
CA PRO A 72 11.50 11.20 12.26
C PRO A 72 12.05 11.39 13.69
N THR A 73 11.25 11.96 14.60
CA THR A 73 11.59 12.20 16.01
C THR A 73 10.79 11.35 17.00
N ALA A 74 10.01 10.37 16.54
CA ALA A 74 9.33 9.46 17.45
C ALA A 74 10.36 8.55 18.12
N ALA A 75 10.74 8.91 19.36
CA ALA A 75 11.30 7.94 20.29
C ALA A 75 10.43 6.66 20.26
N PRO A 76 11.03 5.46 20.39
CA PRO A 76 10.37 4.17 20.17
C PRO A 76 9.11 3.89 21.03
N ASN A 77 8.77 4.80 21.95
CA ASN A 77 7.70 4.63 22.94
C ASN A 77 6.55 5.66 22.85
N ARG A 78 6.45 6.48 21.78
CA ARG A 78 5.27 7.35 21.61
C ARG A 78 4.33 6.80 20.53
N PRO A 79 3.24 6.11 20.88
CA PRO A 79 2.24 5.71 19.90
C PRO A 79 1.49 6.97 19.48
N THR A 80 1.82 7.53 18.32
CA THR A 80 0.86 8.35 17.57
C THR A 80 -0.23 7.40 17.10
N ARG A 81 -1.18 7.14 18.00
CA ARG A 81 -2.35 6.28 17.80
C ARG A 81 -3.27 6.98 16.80
N GLU A 82 -2.91 6.94 15.52
CA GLU A 82 -3.92 7.03 14.47
C GLU A 82 -4.73 5.73 14.55
N PRO A 83 -6.05 5.81 14.78
CA PRO A 83 -6.85 4.62 15.04
C PRO A 83 -6.87 3.75 13.78
N ASN A 84 -6.55 2.46 13.95
CA ASN A 84 -6.69 1.38 12.96
C ASN A 84 -5.73 1.42 11.76
N VAL A 85 -4.49 1.87 11.96
CA VAL A 85 -3.45 1.82 10.91
C VAL A 85 -2.53 0.62 11.15
N THR A 86 -2.45 -0.30 10.19
CA THR A 86 -1.49 -1.43 10.22
C THR A 86 -0.43 -1.24 9.14
N SER A 87 0.85 -1.25 9.50
CA SER A 87 1.94 -1.23 8.51
C SER A 87 1.90 -2.50 7.65
N THR A 88 1.86 -2.34 6.34
CA THR A 88 1.73 -3.46 5.39
C THR A 88 2.75 -3.33 4.27
N TYR A 89 3.93 -3.89 4.48
CA TYR A 89 5.02 -3.86 3.50
C TYR A 89 4.96 -5.02 2.52
N ILE A 90 4.34 -6.12 2.93
CA ILE A 90 4.14 -7.34 2.14
C ILE A 90 2.69 -7.78 2.30
N LEU A 91 2.03 -8.09 1.19
CA LEU A 91 0.67 -8.63 1.17
C LEU A 91 0.64 -9.90 0.32
N THR A 92 -0.16 -10.89 0.71
CA THR A 92 -0.34 -12.11 -0.08
C THR A 92 -1.82 -12.33 -0.39
N ASP A 93 -2.12 -12.51 -1.67
CA ASP A 93 -3.45 -12.82 -2.19
C ASP A 93 -3.47 -14.28 -2.63
N ALA A 94 -4.29 -15.08 -1.95
CA ALA A 94 -4.48 -16.51 -2.22
C ALA A 94 -5.81 -16.82 -2.92
N THR A 95 -6.44 -15.80 -3.53
CA THR A 95 -7.70 -16.00 -4.26
C THR A 95 -7.50 -16.92 -5.48
N PRO A 96 -8.57 -17.58 -5.94
CA PRO A 96 -8.50 -18.48 -7.10
C PRO A 96 -8.00 -17.80 -8.39
N GLY A 97 -8.13 -16.47 -8.52
CA GLY A 97 -7.64 -15.67 -9.65
C GLY A 97 -8.77 -15.17 -10.58
N PRO A 98 -8.49 -14.22 -11.50
CA PRO A 98 -7.22 -13.49 -11.67
C PRO A 98 -6.89 -12.60 -10.47
N PHE A 99 -5.61 -12.25 -10.29
CA PHE A 99 -5.21 -11.37 -9.21
C PHE A 99 -5.43 -9.91 -9.61
N LEU A 100 -6.08 -9.15 -8.73
CA LEU A 100 -6.52 -7.79 -9.04
C LEU A 100 -5.89 -6.78 -8.07
N VAL A 101 -5.32 -5.72 -8.63
CA VAL A 101 -4.89 -4.53 -7.88
C VAL A 101 -5.66 -3.33 -8.42
N ARG A 102 -6.43 -2.63 -7.60
CA ARG A 102 -7.24 -1.48 -8.04
C ARG A 102 -6.69 -0.19 -7.45
N PHE A 103 -6.57 0.85 -8.26
CA PHE A 103 -6.25 2.19 -7.79
C PHE A 103 -7.46 3.10 -7.94
N VAL A 104 -7.79 3.81 -6.86
CA VAL A 104 -8.86 4.81 -6.82
C VAL A 104 -8.27 6.13 -6.37
N SER A 105 -8.64 7.22 -7.03
CA SER A 105 -8.23 8.58 -6.67
C SER A 105 -9.28 9.63 -7.00
N ASN A 106 -9.38 10.67 -6.17
CA ASN A 106 -10.23 11.84 -6.42
C ASN A 106 -9.67 12.80 -7.50
N GLY A 107 -8.43 12.61 -7.94
CA GLY A 107 -7.81 13.36 -9.04
C GLY A 107 -7.13 14.68 -8.66
N LEU A 108 -6.98 15.01 -7.38
CA LEU A 108 -6.36 16.25 -6.92
C LEU A 108 -4.82 16.31 -7.06
N ARG A 109 -4.17 15.24 -7.56
CA ARG A 109 -2.72 15.15 -7.89
C ARG A 109 -1.78 15.61 -6.75
N ASN A 110 -2.10 15.21 -5.52
CA ASN A 110 -1.40 15.58 -4.30
C ASN A 110 -0.36 14.54 -3.83
N ALA A 111 -0.10 13.48 -4.61
CA ALA A 111 0.76 12.38 -4.21
C ALA A 111 1.64 11.87 -5.37
N ARG A 112 2.75 11.16 -5.07
CA ARG A 112 3.73 10.70 -6.09
C ARG A 112 3.34 9.37 -6.76
N GLY A 113 2.30 8.71 -6.27
CA GLY A 113 1.87 7.39 -6.75
C GLY A 113 2.51 6.26 -5.95
N PHE A 114 2.48 5.06 -6.53
CA PHE A 114 2.93 3.84 -5.88
C PHE A 114 3.86 3.05 -6.79
N HIS A 115 4.75 2.28 -6.17
CA HIS A 115 5.52 1.26 -6.83
C HIS A 115 5.43 -0.02 -5.99
N PHE A 116 5.20 -1.16 -6.64
CA PHE A 116 5.25 -2.46 -6.00
C PHE A 116 5.86 -3.49 -6.95
N THR A 117 6.50 -4.51 -6.37
CA THR A 117 6.86 -5.72 -7.09
C THR A 117 5.92 -6.84 -6.69
N TYR A 118 5.77 -7.84 -7.55
CA TYR A 118 4.97 -9.01 -7.25
C TYR A 118 5.67 -10.31 -7.66
N ARG A 119 5.32 -11.39 -6.97
CA ARG A 119 5.78 -12.75 -7.28
C ARG A 119 4.64 -13.73 -7.08
N GLN A 120 4.38 -14.57 -8.07
CA GLN A 120 3.46 -15.70 -7.89
C GLN A 120 4.14 -16.82 -7.10
N ASN A 121 3.42 -17.44 -6.18
CA ASN A 121 3.90 -18.53 -5.34
C ASN A 121 3.32 -19.87 -5.80
N PRO A 122 4.17 -20.88 -6.08
CA PRO A 122 3.72 -22.21 -6.48
C PRO A 122 2.75 -22.82 -5.46
N CYS A 123 1.87 -23.69 -5.93
CA CYS A 123 1.10 -24.58 -5.06
C CYS A 123 2.04 -25.50 -4.29
N LYS A 124 1.68 -25.84 -3.05
CA LYS A 124 2.36 -26.86 -2.25
C LYS A 124 1.74 -28.23 -2.48
#